data_AF-A0A9X7AXY9-F1
#
_entry.id   AF-A0A9X7AXY9-F1
#
_cell.length_a   1.000
_cell.length_b   1.000
_cell.length_c   1.000
_cell.angle_alpha   90.00
_cell.angle_beta   90.00
_cell.angle_gamma   90.00
#
_symmetry.space_group_name_H-M   'P 1'
#
loop_
_entity.id
_entity.type
_entity.pdbx_description
1 polymer ?
#
loop_
_entity_poly.entity_id
_entity_poly.type
_entity_poly.pdbx_seq_one_letter_code
_entity_poly.pdbx_strand_id
1 'polypeptide(L)'
;MRKIPTKILTTSALVTALLTSGIVAPAASAETGTTQIKHVQQQVNSKDMAVSQQFKDQLQSTNSNVLVIETYANTVLTVPAFNLAGLDASQIARVNTDLSTAQNNARQWLNVIKPGLIYLNQDVINFSNRYESYSEDLKKAVDTKDKAKLADGLKRLAANAANYEQKAKEKVTQLQGFRDKLGTDAGNFTTSSNAILTVMSSRDQGLPSLLDQIKVNQDNVNKGVGLIVGGSVLLAAGVGGVVLGTLITVGTLGGGTKLGLLVGGLGAGGIAGGSIMIKQGNDLMNASRDTLVKLVAQKTEWEQQAIALTYAQKNIDTLKTQATEAVTAAQGLANEWSQLGAKFNGLAQAVELVDLNDIEAATWIKADIDNAKLSWKDVKDFANSMSTANIEVKN
;
A
#
# COMPACT_ATOMS: atom_id res chain seq x y z
N MET A 1 58.76 8.00 -1.00
CA MET A 1 57.40 7.70 -1.51
C MET A 1 56.72 6.79 -0.51
N ARG A 2 55.76 7.33 0.25
CA ARG A 2 55.11 6.67 1.39
C ARG A 2 53.82 6.01 0.88
N LYS A 3 53.74 4.68 0.93
CA LYS A 3 52.51 3.93 0.64
C LYS A 3 51.61 3.96 1.86
N ILE A 4 50.36 4.39 1.67
CA ILE A 4 49.30 4.33 2.68
C ILE A 4 48.72 2.90 2.66
N PRO A 5 48.65 2.18 3.78
CA PRO A 5 47.90 0.94 3.85
C PRO A 5 46.42 1.24 4.13
N THR A 6 45.56 0.92 3.15
CA THR A 6 44.11 0.78 3.32
C THR A 6 43.81 -0.29 4.37
N LYS A 7 43.30 0.11 5.53
CA LYS A 7 42.59 -0.78 6.45
C LYS A 7 41.09 -0.58 6.25
N ILE A 8 40.51 -1.36 5.34
CA ILE A 8 39.10 -1.71 5.39
C ILE A 8 39.01 -2.77 6.49
N LEU A 9 38.43 -2.42 7.64
CA LEU A 9 38.09 -3.37 8.70
C LEU A 9 36.60 -3.70 8.56
N THR A 10 36.33 -4.62 7.64
CA THR A 10 35.24 -5.58 7.75
C THR A 10 35.47 -6.51 8.94
N THR A 11 34.39 -7.10 9.47
CA THR A 11 34.30 -8.13 10.54
C THR A 11 34.32 -7.55 11.96
N SER A 12 33.29 -7.78 12.80
CA SER A 12 33.10 -9.06 13.48
C SER A 12 31.63 -9.50 13.63
N ALA A 13 31.43 -10.80 13.49
CA ALA A 13 30.19 -11.56 13.58
C ALA A 13 29.61 -11.62 15.00
N LEU A 14 28.29 -11.55 15.11
CA LEU A 14 27.53 -12.17 16.21
C LEU A 14 26.68 -13.29 15.60
N VAL A 15 26.76 -14.46 16.22
CA VAL A 15 26.36 -15.79 15.72
C VAL A 15 24.94 -15.83 15.17
N THR A 16 24.80 -16.09 13.86
CA THR A 16 23.53 -16.48 13.24
C THR A 16 23.22 -17.94 13.58
N ALA A 17 22.46 -18.19 14.65
CA ALA A 17 21.69 -19.43 14.75
C ALA A 17 20.41 -19.24 13.94
N LEU A 18 20.40 -19.76 12.70
CA LEU A 18 19.19 -19.93 11.89
C LEU A 18 18.22 -20.86 12.64
N LEU A 19 17.16 -20.31 13.26
CA LEU A 19 15.95 -21.10 13.50
C LEU A 19 15.13 -21.10 12.22
N THR A 20 15.59 -21.87 11.24
CA THR A 20 14.76 -22.43 10.19
C THR A 20 14.08 -23.69 10.71
N SER A 21 12.78 -23.85 10.40
CA SER A 21 11.86 -24.94 10.76
C SER A 21 11.28 -24.84 12.18
N GLY A 22 9.99 -25.02 12.42
CA GLY A 22 8.84 -25.35 11.59
C GLY A 22 7.68 -25.61 12.55
N ILE A 23 6.50 -25.04 12.27
CA ILE A 23 5.27 -25.50 12.92
C ILE A 23 5.01 -26.90 12.35
N VAL A 24 5.34 -27.94 13.12
CA VAL A 24 4.86 -29.29 12.88
C VAL A 24 4.03 -29.69 14.09
N ALA A 25 2.78 -30.08 13.82
CA ALA A 25 1.78 -30.52 14.77
C ALA A 25 2.27 -31.71 15.64
N PRO A 26 1.68 -31.93 16.84
CA PRO A 26 2.20 -32.89 17.80
C PRO A 26 1.86 -34.32 17.36
N ALA A 27 2.88 -35.15 17.15
CA ALA A 27 2.75 -36.60 17.14
C ALA A 27 3.80 -37.20 18.08
N ALA A 28 3.30 -38.03 18.98
CA ALA A 28 3.99 -38.67 20.06
C ALA A 28 5.23 -39.48 19.63
N SER A 29 6.32 -39.34 20.37
CA SER A 29 7.10 -40.50 20.79
C SER A 29 7.94 -40.13 22.02
N ALA A 30 7.86 -41.00 23.03
CA ALA A 30 8.58 -40.88 24.27
C ALA A 30 10.01 -41.43 24.12
N GLU A 31 11.01 -40.61 24.44
CA GLU A 31 12.31 -41.11 24.90
C GLU A 31 12.80 -40.20 26.03
N THR A 32 12.83 -40.76 27.24
CA THR A 32 13.41 -40.17 28.45
C THR A 32 14.92 -40.13 28.35
N GLY A 33 15.48 -38.92 28.25
CA GLY A 33 16.88 -38.62 28.49
C GLY A 33 16.99 -37.31 29.26
N THR A 34 17.36 -37.39 30.53
CA THR A 34 17.55 -36.25 31.44
C THR A 34 18.66 -35.31 30.98
N THR A 35 18.37 -34.00 30.99
CA THR A 35 19.28 -32.86 31.13
C THR A 35 20.20 -32.51 29.96
N GLN A 36 19.68 -31.66 29.06
CA GLN A 36 20.29 -30.35 28.83
C GLN A 36 19.16 -29.33 28.70
N ILE A 37 18.98 -28.49 29.74
CA ILE A 37 18.37 -27.19 29.52
C ILE A 37 19.32 -26.49 28.54
N LYS A 38 19.00 -26.53 27.24
CA LYS A 38 19.59 -25.61 26.28
C LYS A 38 19.17 -24.24 26.76
N HIS A 39 20.06 -23.57 27.50
CA HIS A 39 20.05 -22.14 27.65
C HIS A 39 20.13 -21.57 26.24
N VAL A 40 18.97 -21.31 25.63
CA VAL A 40 18.88 -20.37 24.53
C VAL A 40 19.20 -19.02 25.17
N GLN A 41 20.48 -18.68 25.21
CA GLN A 41 20.92 -17.31 25.47
C GLN A 41 20.46 -16.51 24.26
N GLN A 42 19.20 -16.08 24.30
CA GLN A 42 18.62 -15.21 23.30
C GLN A 42 19.26 -13.84 23.54
N GLN A 43 20.37 -13.57 22.84
CA GLN A 43 20.99 -12.26 22.86
C GLN A 43 19.97 -11.24 22.35
N VAL A 44 19.83 -10.14 23.08
CA VAL A 44 19.08 -8.96 22.62
C VAL A 44 19.74 -8.48 21.33
N ASN A 45 19.04 -8.58 20.20
CA ASN A 45 19.53 -8.14 18.90
C ASN A 45 18.86 -6.82 18.51
N SER A 46 19.62 -5.78 18.15
CA SER A 46 19.08 -4.51 17.62
C SER A 46 17.99 -4.68 16.55
N LYS A 47 18.08 -5.73 15.72
CA LYS A 47 17.08 -6.02 14.68
C LYS A 47 15.69 -6.37 15.23
N ASP A 48 15.59 -6.66 16.52
CA ASP A 48 14.34 -6.99 17.18
C ASP A 48 13.61 -5.75 17.73
N MET A 49 14.32 -4.64 17.96
CA MET A 49 13.72 -3.36 18.38
C MET A 49 13.46 -2.40 17.21
N ALA A 50 14.29 -2.47 16.17
CA ALA A 50 14.19 -1.62 14.99
C ALA A 50 12.99 -2.02 14.10
N VAL A 51 12.46 -1.05 13.35
CA VAL A 51 11.42 -1.33 12.35
C VAL A 51 11.97 -2.29 11.29
N SER A 52 11.24 -3.38 11.01
CA SER A 52 11.59 -4.33 9.96
C SER A 52 11.45 -3.69 8.58
N GLN A 53 12.22 -4.16 7.60
CA GLN A 53 12.02 -3.73 6.21
C GLN A 53 10.60 -4.09 5.73
N GLN A 54 10.10 -5.27 6.11
CA GLN A 54 8.75 -5.71 5.78
C GLN A 54 7.68 -4.75 6.32
N PHE A 55 7.83 -4.21 7.54
CA PHE A 55 6.93 -3.20 8.08
C PHE A 55 6.93 -1.94 7.20
N LYS A 56 8.11 -1.47 6.78
CA LYS A 56 8.23 -0.31 5.88
C LYS A 56 7.54 -0.58 4.55
N ASP A 57 7.76 -1.76 3.97
CA ASP A 57 7.19 -2.16 2.68
C ASP A 57 5.65 -2.29 2.75
N GLN A 58 5.11 -2.84 3.84
CA GLN A 58 3.67 -2.95 4.04
C GLN A 58 3.00 -1.60 4.31
N LEU A 59 3.67 -0.72 5.07
CA LEU A 59 3.20 0.65 5.28
C LEU A 59 3.20 1.44 3.97
N GLN A 60 4.28 1.33 3.18
CA GLN A 60 4.35 1.92 1.85
C GLN A 60 3.24 1.38 0.95
N SER A 61 3.09 0.06 0.86
CA SER A 61 2.08 -0.58 0.01
C SER A 61 0.66 -0.17 0.39
N THR A 62 0.37 -0.08 1.71
CA THR A 62 -0.93 0.39 2.21
C THR A 62 -1.23 1.81 1.73
N ASN A 63 -0.26 2.71 1.89
CA ASN A 63 -0.40 4.10 1.46
C ASN A 63 -0.49 4.24 -0.06
N SER A 64 0.30 3.46 -0.80
CA SER A 64 0.26 3.45 -2.26
C SER A 64 -1.12 3.04 -2.77
N ASN A 65 -1.67 1.95 -2.24
CA ASN A 65 -2.99 1.48 -2.62
C ASN A 65 -4.09 2.51 -2.32
N VAL A 66 -3.96 3.31 -1.25
CA VAL A 66 -4.92 4.39 -0.97
C VAL A 66 -4.95 5.40 -2.14
N LEU A 67 -3.79 5.82 -2.61
CA LEU A 67 -3.67 6.79 -3.72
C LEU A 67 -4.17 6.20 -5.05
N VAL A 68 -3.86 4.93 -5.31
CA VAL A 68 -4.32 4.25 -6.53
C VAL A 68 -5.85 4.08 -6.51
N ILE A 69 -6.45 3.61 -5.42
CA ILE A 69 -7.91 3.46 -5.32
C ILE A 69 -8.60 4.82 -5.44
N GLU A 70 -8.06 5.89 -4.82
CA GLU A 70 -8.59 7.25 -4.98
C GLU A 70 -8.55 7.72 -6.44
N THR A 71 -7.49 7.39 -7.17
CA THR A 71 -7.39 7.65 -8.62
C THR A 71 -8.58 7.05 -9.36
N TYR A 72 -8.79 5.75 -9.22
CA TYR A 72 -9.85 5.05 -9.94
C TYR A 72 -11.25 5.41 -9.44
N ALA A 73 -11.40 5.71 -8.15
CA ALA A 73 -12.66 6.19 -7.60
C ALA A 73 -13.07 7.51 -8.29
N ASN A 74 -12.16 8.48 -8.38
CA ASN A 74 -12.42 9.72 -9.11
C ASN A 74 -12.71 9.47 -10.60
N THR A 75 -11.96 8.58 -11.25
CA THR A 75 -12.23 8.20 -12.65
C THR A 75 -13.66 7.67 -12.85
N VAL A 76 -14.11 6.74 -12.00
CA VAL A 76 -15.48 6.19 -12.07
C VAL A 76 -16.54 7.28 -11.89
N LEU A 77 -16.29 8.29 -11.04
CA LEU A 77 -17.22 9.41 -10.84
C LEU A 77 -17.37 10.32 -12.05
N THR A 78 -16.38 10.33 -12.97
CA THR A 78 -16.42 11.16 -14.18
C THR A 78 -17.13 10.49 -15.35
N VAL A 79 -17.42 9.19 -15.25
CA VAL A 79 -18.09 8.44 -16.32
C VAL A 79 -19.55 8.91 -16.43
N PRO A 80 -19.99 9.44 -17.58
CA PRO A 80 -21.38 9.83 -17.79
C PRO A 80 -22.28 8.61 -17.98
N ALA A 81 -23.59 8.79 -17.84
CA ALA A 81 -24.56 7.78 -18.23
C ALA A 81 -24.49 7.47 -19.73
N PHE A 82 -24.69 6.20 -20.07
CA PHE A 82 -24.63 5.70 -21.45
C PHE A 82 -25.97 5.91 -22.16
N ASN A 83 -25.91 6.46 -23.38
CA ASN A 83 -27.10 6.74 -24.21
C ASN A 83 -27.36 5.68 -25.31
N LEU A 84 -26.34 4.87 -25.68
CA LEU A 84 -26.40 3.60 -26.44
C LEU A 84 -27.62 3.39 -27.38
N ALA A 85 -27.92 4.38 -28.22
CA ALA A 85 -29.14 4.39 -29.03
C ALA A 85 -29.21 3.19 -29.98
N GLY A 86 -30.39 2.58 -30.11
CA GLY A 86 -30.59 1.38 -30.95
C GLY A 86 -30.22 0.06 -30.28
N LEU A 87 -30.03 0.06 -28.95
CA LEU A 87 -30.01 -1.13 -28.09
C LEU A 87 -31.29 -1.24 -27.26
N ASP A 88 -31.47 -2.42 -26.66
CA ASP A 88 -32.59 -2.69 -25.78
C ASP A 88 -32.58 -1.76 -24.56
N ALA A 89 -33.70 -1.08 -24.33
CA ALA A 89 -33.82 -0.07 -23.28
C ALA A 89 -33.60 -0.65 -21.87
N SER A 90 -33.96 -1.93 -21.65
CA SER A 90 -33.75 -2.58 -20.35
C SER A 90 -32.26 -2.85 -20.09
N GLN A 91 -31.50 -3.22 -21.13
CA GLN A 91 -30.04 -3.38 -21.04
C GLN A 91 -29.35 -2.03 -20.73
N ILE A 92 -29.78 -0.95 -21.38
CA ILE A 92 -29.26 0.40 -21.14
C ILE A 92 -29.59 0.86 -19.70
N ALA A 93 -30.82 0.64 -19.23
CA ALA A 93 -31.21 0.98 -17.88
C ALA A 93 -30.38 0.20 -16.83
N ARG A 94 -30.14 -1.10 -17.08
CA ARG A 94 -29.36 -1.95 -16.19
C ARG A 94 -27.90 -1.50 -16.09
N VAL A 95 -27.21 -1.27 -17.21
CA VAL A 95 -25.80 -0.85 -17.19
C VAL A 95 -25.62 0.51 -16.52
N ASN A 96 -26.57 1.43 -16.69
CA ASN A 96 -26.55 2.73 -16.01
C ASN A 96 -26.85 2.61 -14.50
N THR A 97 -27.68 1.66 -14.09
CA THR A 97 -27.91 1.35 -12.68
C THR A 97 -26.65 0.77 -12.03
N ASP A 98 -25.98 -0.15 -12.72
CA ASP A 98 -24.70 -0.72 -12.26
C ASP A 98 -23.62 0.36 -12.18
N LEU A 99 -23.56 1.30 -13.15
CA LEU A 99 -22.65 2.45 -13.10
C LEU A 99 -22.92 3.34 -11.89
N SER A 100 -24.19 3.68 -11.63
CA SER A 100 -24.58 4.50 -10.48
C SER A 100 -24.15 3.84 -9.16
N THR A 101 -24.29 2.51 -9.08
CA THR A 101 -23.83 1.73 -7.93
C THR A 101 -22.31 1.81 -7.77
N ALA A 102 -21.55 1.64 -8.85
CA ALA A 102 -20.10 1.79 -8.82
C ALA A 102 -19.65 3.21 -8.41
N GLN A 103 -20.35 4.25 -8.87
CA GLN A 103 -20.11 5.63 -8.46
C GLN A 103 -20.42 5.86 -6.97
N ASN A 104 -21.45 5.22 -6.44
CA ASN A 104 -21.74 5.28 -5.00
C ASN A 104 -20.66 4.58 -4.17
N ASN A 105 -20.09 3.48 -4.66
CA ASN A 105 -18.93 2.84 -4.02
C ASN A 105 -17.68 3.71 -4.09
N ALA A 106 -17.43 4.39 -5.22
CA ALA A 106 -16.35 5.36 -5.33
C ALA A 106 -16.53 6.52 -4.31
N ARG A 107 -17.75 7.04 -4.14
CA ARG A 107 -18.05 8.03 -3.08
C ARG A 107 -17.85 7.45 -1.68
N GLN A 108 -18.25 6.20 -1.44
CA GLN A 108 -18.02 5.51 -0.16
C GLN A 108 -16.53 5.37 0.15
N TRP A 109 -15.70 5.06 -0.86
CA TRP A 109 -14.25 5.05 -0.70
C TRP A 109 -13.74 6.42 -0.22
N LEU A 110 -14.04 7.48 -0.97
CA LEU A 110 -13.53 8.82 -0.73
C LEU A 110 -13.96 9.38 0.64
N ASN A 111 -15.21 9.14 1.02
CA ASN A 111 -15.82 9.79 2.18
C ASN A 111 -15.76 8.95 3.47
N VAL A 112 -15.61 7.63 3.37
CA VAL A 112 -15.73 6.72 4.53
C VAL A 112 -14.48 5.87 4.72
N ILE A 113 -14.06 5.16 3.66
CA ILE A 113 -12.98 4.17 3.80
C ILE A 113 -11.60 4.84 3.85
N LYS A 114 -11.30 5.74 2.91
CA LYS A 114 -10.01 6.46 2.84
C LYS A 114 -9.66 7.17 4.16
N PRO A 115 -10.55 7.98 4.78
CA PRO A 115 -10.26 8.62 6.06
C PRO A 115 -9.89 7.63 7.17
N GLY A 116 -10.51 6.44 7.16
CA GLY A 116 -10.21 5.35 8.08
C GLY A 116 -8.79 4.81 7.98
N LEU A 117 -8.20 4.81 6.78
CA LEU A 117 -6.85 4.30 6.53
C LEU A 117 -5.75 5.31 6.86
N ILE A 118 -6.04 6.61 6.83
CA ILE A 118 -5.12 7.65 7.31
C ILE A 118 -4.74 7.40 8.78
N TYR A 119 -5.66 6.85 9.59
CA TYR A 119 -5.38 6.50 10.99
C TYR A 119 -4.29 5.42 11.16
N LEU A 120 -4.05 4.56 10.16
CA LEU A 120 -2.95 3.59 10.22
C LEU A 120 -1.59 4.30 10.26
N ASN A 121 -1.44 5.42 9.54
CA ASN A 121 -0.25 6.26 9.62
C ASN A 121 -0.13 6.93 10.98
N GLN A 122 -1.26 7.43 11.53
CA GLN A 122 -1.27 8.04 12.85
C GLN A 122 -0.87 7.06 13.94
N ASP A 123 -1.27 5.80 13.84
CA ASP A 123 -0.88 4.73 14.76
C ASP A 123 0.64 4.48 14.72
N VAL A 124 1.25 4.47 13.52
CA VAL A 124 2.72 4.41 13.35
C VAL A 124 3.41 5.62 13.98
N ILE A 125 2.94 6.84 13.69
CA ILE A 125 3.48 8.08 14.27
C ILE A 125 3.41 8.04 15.79
N ASN A 126 2.27 7.61 16.35
CA ASN A 126 2.06 7.53 17.79
C ASN A 126 2.97 6.49 18.44
N PHE A 127 3.18 5.33 17.81
CA PHE A 127 4.13 4.34 18.30
C PHE A 127 5.57 4.88 18.27
N SER A 128 5.99 5.48 17.16
CA SER A 128 7.33 6.08 17.04
C SER A 128 7.59 7.13 18.11
N ASN A 129 6.62 8.02 18.38
CA ASN A 129 6.72 9.01 19.45
C ASN A 129 6.87 8.35 20.83
N ARG A 130 6.13 7.25 21.07
CA ARG A 130 6.21 6.50 22.32
C ARG A 130 7.56 5.78 22.47
N TYR A 131 8.05 5.17 21.39
CA TYR A 131 9.39 4.56 21.37
C TYR A 131 10.47 5.61 21.65
N GLU A 132 10.41 6.76 20.98
CA GLU A 132 11.32 7.89 21.19
C GLU A 132 11.31 8.34 22.66
N SER A 133 10.14 8.49 23.27
CA SER A 133 10.03 8.82 24.71
C SER A 133 10.60 7.73 25.61
N TYR A 134 10.35 6.45 25.31
CA TYR A 134 10.80 5.34 26.15
C TYR A 134 12.29 5.05 25.97
N SER A 135 12.91 5.42 24.84
CA SER A 135 14.32 5.16 24.56
C SER A 135 15.25 5.68 25.66
N GLU A 136 15.00 6.89 26.18
CA GLU A 136 15.79 7.47 27.26
C GLU A 136 15.57 6.74 28.60
N ASP A 137 14.34 6.33 28.91
CA ASP A 137 14.03 5.57 30.12
C ASP A 137 14.63 4.15 30.08
N LEU A 138 14.63 3.50 28.91
CA LEU A 138 15.25 2.20 28.69
C LEU A 138 16.77 2.30 28.88
N LYS A 139 17.42 3.31 28.29
CA LYS A 139 18.86 3.55 28.49
C LYS A 139 19.19 3.83 29.95
N LYS A 140 18.37 4.64 30.63
CA LYS A 140 18.54 4.90 32.08
C LYS A 140 18.43 3.62 32.90
N ALA A 141 17.50 2.73 32.56
CA ALA A 141 17.39 1.43 33.23
C ALA A 141 18.64 0.57 33.02
N VAL A 142 19.26 0.62 31.83
CA VAL A 142 20.56 -0.03 31.57
C VAL A 142 21.66 0.58 32.44
N ASP A 143 21.76 1.92 32.49
CA ASP A 143 22.79 2.63 33.27
C ASP A 143 22.67 2.36 34.78
N THR A 144 21.45 2.26 35.30
CA THR A 144 21.19 1.93 36.71
C THR A 144 21.12 0.43 36.98
N LYS A 145 21.36 -0.40 35.95
CA LYS A 145 21.32 -1.88 36.02
C LYS A 145 19.97 -2.43 36.51
N ASP A 146 18.90 -1.68 36.26
CA ASP A 146 17.54 -2.01 36.67
C ASP A 146 16.86 -2.89 35.61
N LYS A 147 17.12 -4.20 35.69
CA LYS A 147 16.54 -5.19 34.78
C LYS A 147 15.01 -5.19 34.81
N ALA A 148 14.41 -5.00 35.98
CA ALA A 148 12.96 -5.03 36.14
C ALA A 148 12.32 -3.87 35.37
N LYS A 149 12.88 -2.67 35.49
CA LYS A 149 12.42 -1.49 34.76
C LYS A 149 12.67 -1.60 33.25
N LEU A 150 13.81 -2.16 32.83
CA LEU A 150 14.09 -2.40 31.42
C LEU A 150 13.07 -3.38 30.82
N ALA A 151 12.78 -4.49 31.51
CA ALA A 151 11.79 -5.46 31.09
C ALA A 151 10.37 -4.90 31.07
N ASP A 152 9.98 -4.08 32.06
CA ASP A 152 8.67 -3.40 32.10
C ASP A 152 8.50 -2.45 30.91
N GLY A 153 9.52 -1.66 30.57
CA GLY A 153 9.50 -0.77 29.41
C GLY A 153 9.28 -1.53 28.09
N LEU A 154 9.96 -2.66 27.90
CA LEU A 154 9.78 -3.53 26.72
C LEU A 154 8.39 -4.18 26.69
N LYS A 155 7.87 -4.68 27.83
CA LYS A 155 6.50 -5.22 27.93
C LYS A 155 5.45 -4.16 27.59
N ARG A 156 5.66 -2.91 28.00
CA ARG A 156 4.78 -1.79 27.61
C ARG A 156 4.83 -1.55 26.11
N LEU A 157 6.01 -1.57 25.47
CA LEU A 157 6.10 -1.46 24.00
C LEU A 157 5.39 -2.62 23.30
N ALA A 158 5.52 -3.85 23.81
CA ALA A 158 4.81 -5.01 23.30
C ALA A 158 3.28 -4.84 23.37
N ALA A 159 2.75 -4.39 24.52
CA ALA A 159 1.33 -4.14 24.69
C ALA A 159 0.81 -3.04 23.75
N ASN A 160 1.62 -2.01 23.49
CA ASN A 160 1.28 -0.97 22.51
C ASN A 160 1.22 -1.50 21.09
N ALA A 161 2.19 -2.33 20.68
CA ALA A 161 2.19 -2.97 19.37
C ALA A 161 0.95 -3.86 19.18
N ALA A 162 0.56 -4.64 20.20
CA ALA A 162 -0.66 -5.45 20.18
C ALA A 162 -1.95 -4.60 20.04
N ASN A 163 -2.00 -3.43 20.68
CA ASN A 163 -3.13 -2.51 20.52
C ASN A 163 -3.23 -1.95 19.09
N TYR A 164 -2.09 -1.62 18.46
CA TYR A 164 -2.07 -1.18 17.06
C TYR A 164 -2.36 -2.30 16.06
N GLU A 165 -1.96 -3.55 16.36
CA GLU A 165 -2.40 -4.73 15.62
C GLU A 165 -3.93 -4.83 15.62
N GLN A 166 -4.59 -4.70 16.77
CA GLN A 166 -6.05 -4.79 16.86
C GLN A 166 -6.74 -3.71 16.01
N LYS A 167 -6.29 -2.45 16.14
CA LYS A 167 -6.81 -1.35 15.32
C LYS A 167 -6.60 -1.60 13.83
N ALA A 168 -5.44 -2.11 13.43
CA ALA A 168 -5.16 -2.45 12.04
C ALA A 168 -6.10 -3.55 11.54
N LYS A 169 -6.35 -4.60 12.35
CA LYS A 169 -7.32 -5.67 12.03
C LYS A 169 -8.74 -5.14 11.85
N GLU A 170 -9.18 -4.20 12.68
CA GLU A 170 -10.49 -3.56 12.52
C GLU A 170 -10.60 -2.84 11.16
N LYS A 171 -9.55 -2.14 10.74
CA LYS A 171 -9.51 -1.48 9.41
C LYS A 171 -9.46 -2.51 8.27
N VAL A 172 -8.76 -3.62 8.45
CA VAL A 172 -8.76 -4.73 7.48
C VAL A 172 -10.17 -5.28 7.30
N THR A 173 -10.93 -5.51 8.38
CA THR A 173 -12.32 -5.98 8.27
C THR A 173 -13.22 -4.98 7.51
N GLN A 174 -13.07 -3.69 7.78
CA GLN A 174 -13.79 -2.65 7.03
C GLN A 174 -13.45 -2.67 5.54
N LEU A 175 -12.15 -2.81 5.21
CA LEU A 175 -11.69 -2.93 3.83
C LEU A 175 -12.17 -4.20 3.14
N GLN A 176 -12.22 -5.33 3.85
CA GLN A 176 -12.73 -6.59 3.31
C GLN A 176 -14.20 -6.46 2.92
N GLY A 177 -15.04 -5.90 3.80
CA GLY A 177 -16.44 -5.65 3.48
C GLY A 177 -16.61 -4.72 2.27
N PHE A 178 -15.78 -3.67 2.18
CA PHE A 178 -15.79 -2.78 1.00
C PHE A 178 -15.34 -3.50 -0.28
N ARG A 179 -14.26 -4.29 -0.22
CA ARG A 179 -13.76 -5.11 -1.33
C ARG A 179 -14.83 -6.07 -1.83
N ASP A 180 -15.54 -6.75 -0.93
CA ASP A 180 -16.56 -7.74 -1.30
C ASP A 180 -17.71 -7.07 -2.05
N LYS A 181 -18.16 -5.90 -1.56
CA LYS A 181 -19.15 -5.07 -2.25
C LYS A 181 -18.69 -4.67 -3.66
N LEU A 182 -17.46 -4.18 -3.78
CA LEU A 182 -16.86 -3.86 -5.09
C LEU A 182 -16.79 -5.10 -6.00
N GLY A 183 -16.50 -6.27 -5.43
CA GLY A 183 -16.45 -7.54 -6.17
C GLY A 183 -17.77 -7.89 -6.84
N THR A 184 -18.87 -7.81 -6.09
CA THR A 184 -20.22 -8.01 -6.61
C THR A 184 -20.59 -6.96 -7.66
N ASP A 185 -20.38 -5.69 -7.35
CA ASP A 185 -20.86 -4.59 -8.20
C ASP A 185 -20.05 -4.48 -9.51
N ALA A 186 -18.73 -4.72 -9.46
CA ALA A 186 -17.91 -4.82 -10.66
C ALA A 186 -18.31 -6.02 -11.54
N GLY A 187 -18.68 -7.15 -10.92
CA GLY A 187 -19.18 -8.33 -11.64
C GLY A 187 -20.50 -8.08 -12.36
N ASN A 188 -21.44 -7.39 -11.69
CA ASN A 188 -22.71 -6.96 -12.27
C ASN A 188 -22.50 -6.01 -13.45
N PHE A 189 -21.71 -4.94 -13.25
CA PHE A 189 -21.39 -3.99 -14.31
C PHE A 189 -20.74 -4.68 -15.52
N THR A 190 -19.76 -5.56 -15.28
CA THR A 190 -19.07 -6.33 -16.35
C THR A 190 -20.03 -7.22 -17.13
N THR A 191 -21.01 -7.84 -16.45
CA THR A 191 -22.00 -8.68 -17.10
C THR A 191 -22.92 -7.85 -17.99
N SER A 192 -23.43 -6.72 -17.46
CA SER A 192 -24.29 -5.79 -18.19
C SER A 192 -23.58 -5.16 -19.38
N SER A 193 -22.33 -4.74 -19.20
CA SER A 193 -21.50 -4.16 -20.27
C SER A 193 -21.17 -5.18 -21.35
N ASN A 194 -20.78 -6.41 -20.99
CA ASN A 194 -20.49 -7.46 -21.96
C ASN A 194 -21.72 -7.80 -22.82
N ALA A 195 -22.91 -7.86 -22.22
CA ALA A 195 -24.15 -8.10 -22.97
C ALA A 195 -24.36 -7.04 -24.06
N ILE A 196 -24.10 -5.77 -23.75
CA ILE A 196 -24.13 -4.66 -24.71
C ILE A 196 -23.03 -4.82 -25.75
N LEU A 197 -21.77 -4.96 -25.31
CA LEU A 197 -20.60 -5.01 -26.21
C LEU A 197 -20.67 -6.19 -27.19
N THR A 198 -21.26 -7.33 -26.81
CA THR A 198 -21.51 -8.45 -27.71
C THR A 198 -22.47 -8.07 -28.85
N VAL A 199 -23.56 -7.35 -28.55
CA VAL A 199 -24.49 -6.86 -29.58
C VAL A 199 -23.82 -5.80 -30.46
N MET A 200 -23.00 -4.91 -29.87
CA MET A 200 -22.26 -3.92 -30.65
C MET A 200 -21.25 -4.56 -31.59
N SER A 201 -20.51 -5.56 -31.10
CA SER A 201 -19.46 -6.27 -31.85
C SER A 201 -20.01 -7.16 -32.95
N SER A 202 -21.24 -7.68 -32.82
CA SER A 202 -21.86 -8.46 -33.90
C SER A 202 -22.27 -7.60 -35.10
N ARG A 203 -22.42 -6.29 -34.90
CA ARG A 203 -22.78 -5.31 -35.94
C ARG A 203 -21.55 -4.66 -36.61
N ASP A 204 -20.37 -4.78 -36.01
CA ASP A 204 -19.13 -4.17 -36.50
C ASP A 204 -17.93 -5.10 -36.24
N GLN A 205 -17.38 -5.67 -37.32
CA GLN A 205 -16.26 -6.62 -37.25
C GLN A 205 -14.93 -5.97 -36.82
N GLY A 206 -14.77 -4.65 -36.95
CA GLY A 206 -13.58 -3.93 -36.51
C GLY A 206 -13.59 -3.59 -35.02
N LEU A 207 -14.78 -3.54 -34.41
CA LEU A 207 -14.96 -3.13 -33.03
C LEU A 207 -14.21 -4.01 -32.01
N PRO A 208 -14.20 -5.36 -32.08
CA PRO A 208 -13.44 -6.18 -31.13
C PRO A 208 -11.95 -5.80 -31.03
N SER A 209 -11.29 -5.60 -32.18
CA SER A 209 -9.88 -5.22 -32.22
C SER A 209 -9.63 -3.84 -31.62
N LEU A 210 -10.54 -2.89 -31.85
CA LEU A 210 -10.50 -1.57 -31.23
C LEU A 210 -10.63 -1.67 -29.71
N LEU A 211 -11.59 -2.45 -29.20
CA LEU A 211 -11.82 -2.60 -27.77
C LEU A 211 -10.64 -3.29 -27.07
N ASP A 212 -9.98 -4.25 -27.72
CA ASP A 212 -8.77 -4.87 -27.18
C ASP A 212 -7.60 -3.88 -27.11
N GLN A 213 -7.44 -2.99 -28.10
CA GLN A 213 -6.45 -1.90 -28.02
C GLN A 213 -6.75 -0.94 -26.86
N ILE A 214 -8.03 -0.66 -26.56
CA ILE A 214 -8.43 0.14 -25.40
C ILE A 214 -8.08 -0.57 -24.08
N LYS A 215 -8.31 -1.88 -23.97
CA LYS A 215 -7.94 -2.67 -22.78
C LYS A 215 -6.44 -2.64 -22.54
N VAL A 216 -5.64 -2.89 -23.58
CA VAL A 216 -4.17 -2.82 -23.50
C VAL A 216 -3.69 -1.43 -23.12
N ASN A 217 -4.30 -0.38 -23.70
CA ASN A 217 -4.00 0.99 -23.34
C ASN A 217 -4.29 1.26 -21.86
N GLN A 218 -5.41 0.75 -21.34
CA GLN A 218 -5.75 0.90 -19.94
C GLN A 218 -4.82 0.10 -19.01
N ASP A 219 -4.34 -1.07 -19.42
CA ASP A 219 -3.31 -1.80 -18.66
C ASP A 219 -2.00 -1.00 -18.55
N ASN A 220 -1.61 -0.28 -19.62
CA ASN A 220 -0.46 0.62 -19.58
C ASN A 220 -0.69 1.83 -18.65
N VAL A 221 -1.90 2.38 -18.63
CA VAL A 221 -2.27 3.42 -17.65
C VAL A 221 -2.16 2.88 -16.23
N ASN A 222 -2.71 1.69 -15.96
CA ASN A 222 -2.65 1.04 -14.65
C ASN A 222 -1.20 0.82 -14.20
N LYS A 223 -0.34 0.35 -15.10
CA LYS A 223 1.09 0.18 -14.83
C LYS A 223 1.79 1.51 -14.56
N GLY A 224 1.49 2.55 -15.34
CA GLY A 224 2.04 3.88 -15.15
C GLY A 224 1.66 4.48 -13.80
N VAL A 225 0.38 4.38 -13.42
CA VAL A 225 -0.13 4.77 -12.09
C VAL A 225 0.64 4.01 -11.00
N GLY A 226 0.76 2.69 -11.09
CA GLY A 226 1.50 1.89 -10.12
C GLY A 226 2.98 2.27 -9.99
N LEU A 227 3.65 2.60 -11.10
CA LEU A 227 5.06 3.04 -11.09
C LEU A 227 5.25 4.41 -10.44
N ILE A 228 4.33 5.35 -10.65
CA ILE A 228 4.45 6.67 -10.04
C ILE A 228 4.25 6.57 -8.53
N VAL A 229 3.23 5.82 -8.07
CA VAL A 229 2.99 5.65 -6.64
C VAL A 229 4.05 4.80 -5.97
N GLY A 230 4.51 3.72 -6.60
CA GLY A 230 5.62 2.91 -6.10
C GLY A 230 6.94 3.70 -6.06
N GLY A 231 7.09 4.66 -6.99
CA GLY A 231 8.28 5.49 -7.15
C GLY A 231 8.33 6.75 -6.29
N SER A 232 7.27 7.13 -5.58
CA SER A 232 7.18 8.34 -4.76
C SER A 232 7.93 8.27 -3.43
N VAL A 233 8.82 7.27 -3.26
CA VAL A 233 9.44 6.95 -1.98
C VAL A 233 10.89 7.43 -1.96
N LEU A 234 11.22 8.21 -0.91
CA LEU A 234 12.55 8.50 -0.36
C LEU A 234 13.40 9.63 -0.97
N LEU A 235 12.95 10.89 -0.94
CA LEU A 235 13.94 11.98 -0.84
C LEU A 235 13.52 12.96 0.27
N ALA A 236 14.24 12.85 1.38
CA ALA A 236 14.23 13.64 2.60
C ALA A 236 13.54 15.02 2.50
N ALA A 237 12.52 15.23 3.36
CA ALA A 237 11.93 16.53 3.70
C ALA A 237 11.43 17.38 2.52
N GLY A 238 10.17 17.19 2.13
CA GLY A 238 9.45 18.19 1.33
C GLY A 238 8.15 17.63 0.78
N VAL A 239 7.03 18.14 1.29
CA VAL A 239 5.66 17.77 0.95
C VAL A 239 5.47 17.74 -0.57
N GLY A 240 5.37 16.55 -1.15
CA GLY A 240 5.04 16.34 -2.55
C GLY A 240 3.61 15.85 -2.66
N GLY A 241 2.73 16.67 -3.24
CA GLY A 241 1.35 16.27 -3.54
C GLY A 241 1.32 15.35 -4.75
N VAL A 242 0.29 14.52 -4.85
CA VAL A 242 0.07 13.71 -6.04
C VAL A 242 -1.03 14.36 -6.87
N VAL A 243 -0.70 14.85 -8.06
CA VAL A 243 -1.63 15.53 -8.97
C VAL A 243 -2.32 14.50 -9.83
N LEU A 244 -3.62 14.26 -9.64
CA LEU A 244 -4.35 13.42 -10.59
C LEU A 244 -4.48 14.13 -11.93
N GLY A 245 -4.23 13.38 -13.01
CA GLY A 245 -4.06 13.98 -14.33
C GLY A 245 -5.34 14.52 -14.94
N THR A 246 -5.16 15.19 -16.07
CA THR A 246 -6.20 16.00 -16.71
C THR A 246 -7.28 15.11 -17.32
N LEU A 247 -8.55 15.43 -17.05
CA LEU A 247 -9.65 14.98 -17.90
C LEU A 247 -9.39 15.47 -19.33
N ILE A 248 -9.27 14.54 -20.28
CA ILE A 248 -9.20 14.91 -21.69
C ILE A 248 -10.48 14.54 -22.40
N THR A 249 -11.04 15.51 -23.12
CA THR A 249 -12.13 15.24 -24.05
C THR A 249 -11.56 14.52 -25.26
N VAL A 250 -11.95 13.27 -25.45
CA VAL A 250 -11.49 12.43 -26.57
C VAL A 250 -12.56 12.27 -27.66
N GLY A 251 -13.79 12.72 -27.42
CA GLY A 251 -14.90 12.62 -28.37
C GLY A 251 -16.18 13.26 -27.83
N THR A 252 -17.31 12.94 -28.47
CA THR A 252 -18.65 13.34 -28.03
C THR A 252 -19.60 12.15 -28.08
N LEU A 253 -20.16 11.79 -26.94
CA LEU A 253 -21.36 10.98 -26.85
C LEU A 253 -22.52 11.88 -27.31
N GLY A 254 -23.41 11.42 -28.19
CA GLY A 254 -24.37 12.27 -28.93
C GLY A 254 -25.20 13.22 -28.06
N GLY A 255 -25.80 14.21 -28.72
CA GLY A 255 -26.44 15.33 -28.02
C GLY A 255 -25.44 16.33 -27.43
N GLY A 256 -24.19 16.32 -27.89
CA GLY A 256 -23.15 17.30 -27.50
C GLY A 256 -22.40 16.97 -26.20
N THR A 257 -22.62 15.78 -25.61
CA THR A 257 -21.96 15.37 -24.38
C THR A 257 -20.50 15.01 -24.65
N LYS A 258 -19.55 15.75 -24.10
CA LYS A 258 -18.13 15.45 -24.26
C LYS A 258 -17.78 14.11 -23.58
N LEU A 259 -17.13 13.21 -24.33
CA LEU A 259 -16.51 12.01 -23.76
C LEU A 259 -15.19 12.42 -23.10
N GLY A 260 -15.25 12.70 -21.80
CA GLY A 260 -14.07 12.89 -20.97
C GLY A 260 -13.52 11.55 -20.51
N LEU A 261 -12.29 11.22 -20.89
CA LEU A 261 -11.56 10.08 -20.32
C LEU A 261 -10.41 10.62 -19.45
N LEU A 262 -10.18 9.96 -18.32
CA LEU A 262 -9.14 10.32 -17.36
C LEU A 262 -7.83 9.66 -17.78
N VAL A 263 -7.12 10.29 -18.72
CA VAL A 263 -5.95 9.66 -19.38
C VAL A 263 -4.62 10.17 -18.82
N GLY A 264 -4.69 10.93 -17.73
CA GLY A 264 -3.56 11.25 -16.89
C GLY A 264 -3.89 10.85 -15.46
N GLY A 265 -2.93 10.25 -14.79
CA GLY A 265 -2.93 9.96 -13.37
C GLY A 265 -1.79 10.73 -12.69
N LEU A 266 -1.78 10.61 -11.38
CA LEU A 266 -0.77 10.95 -10.38
C LEU A 266 0.55 11.57 -10.90
N GLY A 267 0.59 12.81 -11.37
CA GLY A 267 1.82 13.58 -11.55
C GLY A 267 2.36 14.04 -10.20
N ALA A 268 3.64 13.81 -9.91
CA ALA A 268 4.26 14.31 -8.69
C ALA A 268 4.27 15.85 -8.67
N GLY A 269 3.31 16.46 -7.96
CA GLY A 269 3.33 17.89 -7.64
C GLY A 269 4.41 18.13 -6.59
N GLY A 270 5.64 18.36 -7.04
CA GLY A 270 6.73 18.84 -6.18
C GLY A 270 7.52 17.77 -5.42
N ILE A 271 7.93 16.67 -6.07
CA ILE A 271 9.02 15.85 -5.52
C ILE A 271 10.33 16.34 -6.15
N ALA A 272 11.18 17.00 -5.35
CA ALA A 272 12.48 17.56 -5.77
C ALA A 272 13.53 16.50 -6.17
N GLY A 273 13.13 15.26 -6.43
CA GLY A 273 13.96 14.30 -7.15
C GLY A 273 13.09 13.25 -7.83
N GLY A 274 13.01 13.33 -9.15
CA GLY A 274 12.31 12.34 -9.96
C GLY A 274 13.06 11.01 -9.89
N SER A 275 12.47 10.01 -9.23
CA SER A 275 12.94 8.64 -9.36
C SER A 275 12.73 8.16 -10.81
N ILE A 276 13.57 7.21 -11.25
CA ILE A 276 13.43 6.60 -12.60
C ILE A 276 12.02 6.02 -12.80
N MET A 277 11.40 5.49 -11.73
CA MET A 277 10.04 4.95 -11.77
C MET A 277 8.98 6.03 -12.06
N ILE A 278 9.06 7.21 -11.43
CA ILE A 278 8.13 8.31 -11.72
C ILE A 278 8.23 8.73 -13.19
N LYS A 279 9.45 8.86 -13.71
CA LYS A 279 9.65 9.18 -15.13
C LYS A 279 9.05 8.10 -16.03
N GLN A 280 9.36 6.82 -15.79
CA GLN A 280 8.82 5.71 -16.58
C GLN A 280 7.28 5.65 -16.53
N GLY A 281 6.70 5.89 -15.36
CA GLY A 281 5.24 5.94 -15.21
C GLY A 281 4.62 7.10 -16.00
N ASN A 282 5.21 8.30 -15.92
CA ASN A 282 4.78 9.44 -16.74
C ASN A 282 4.91 9.17 -18.24
N ASP A 283 6.01 8.56 -18.69
CA ASP A 283 6.24 8.23 -20.10
C ASP A 283 5.18 7.24 -20.61
N LEU A 284 4.87 6.18 -19.83
CA LEU A 284 3.81 5.23 -20.14
C LEU A 284 2.44 5.91 -20.26
N MET A 285 2.15 6.85 -19.36
CA MET A 285 0.86 7.52 -19.33
C MET A 285 0.71 8.54 -20.45
N ASN A 286 1.77 9.29 -20.77
CA ASN A 286 1.79 10.16 -21.95
C ASN A 286 1.60 9.37 -23.24
N ALA A 287 2.30 8.24 -23.40
CA ALA A 287 2.12 7.36 -24.55
C ALA A 287 0.70 6.77 -24.64
N SER A 288 0.12 6.39 -23.49
CA SER A 288 -1.25 5.88 -23.41
C SER A 288 -2.30 6.95 -23.71
N ARG A 289 -2.01 8.20 -23.35
CA ARG A 289 -2.80 9.38 -23.70
C ARG A 289 -2.85 9.60 -25.20
N ASP A 290 -1.68 9.65 -25.83
CA ASP A 290 -1.58 9.86 -27.27
C ASP A 290 -2.25 8.73 -28.06
N THR A 291 -2.08 7.49 -27.58
CA THR A 291 -2.72 6.31 -28.15
C THR A 291 -4.24 6.41 -28.03
N LEU A 292 -4.78 6.73 -26.86
CA LEU A 292 -6.22 6.85 -26.68
C LEU A 292 -6.84 7.96 -27.55
N VAL A 293 -6.19 9.13 -27.64
CA VAL A 293 -6.64 10.21 -28.53
C VAL A 293 -6.71 9.73 -29.97
N LYS A 294 -5.67 9.04 -30.46
CA LYS A 294 -5.64 8.49 -31.83
C LYS A 294 -6.71 7.43 -32.06
N LEU A 295 -6.95 6.55 -31.09
CA LEU A 295 -7.97 5.50 -31.19
C LEU A 295 -9.36 6.09 -31.32
N VAL A 296 -9.67 7.18 -30.60
CA VAL A 296 -11.02 7.78 -30.51
C VAL A 296 -11.29 8.84 -31.59
N ALA A 297 -10.27 9.60 -32.04
CA ALA A 297 -10.45 10.81 -32.88
C ALA A 297 -11.25 10.63 -34.19
N GLN A 298 -11.30 9.41 -34.73
CA GLN A 298 -11.99 9.10 -36.00
C GLN A 298 -13.13 8.09 -35.83
N LYS A 299 -13.60 7.89 -34.61
CA LYS A 299 -14.62 6.88 -34.29
C LYS A 299 -16.02 7.48 -34.36
N THR A 300 -16.95 6.67 -34.86
CA THR A 300 -18.38 6.96 -34.84
C THR A 300 -18.88 7.08 -33.41
N GLU A 301 -20.04 7.72 -33.21
CA GLU A 301 -20.65 7.82 -31.87
C GLU A 301 -20.87 6.43 -31.24
N TRP A 302 -21.29 5.45 -32.05
CA TRP A 302 -21.49 4.07 -31.62
C TRP A 302 -20.20 3.45 -31.07
N GLU A 303 -19.10 3.56 -31.80
CA GLU A 303 -17.78 3.09 -31.35
C GLU A 303 -17.31 3.85 -30.11
N GLN A 304 -17.54 5.17 -30.04
CA GLN A 304 -17.19 5.98 -28.86
C GLN A 304 -17.93 5.53 -27.60
N GLN A 305 -19.22 5.15 -27.70
CA GLN A 305 -19.97 4.58 -26.58
C GLN A 305 -19.41 3.22 -26.16
N ALA A 306 -19.02 2.36 -27.11
CA ALA A 306 -18.40 1.06 -26.80
C ALA A 306 -17.03 1.24 -26.10
N ILE A 307 -16.24 2.21 -26.55
CA ILE A 307 -14.96 2.59 -25.91
C ILE A 307 -15.22 3.08 -24.49
N ALA A 308 -16.16 4.02 -24.30
CA ALA A 308 -16.50 4.56 -22.98
C ALA A 308 -16.95 3.45 -22.01
N LEU A 309 -17.78 2.52 -22.49
CA LEU A 309 -18.26 1.39 -21.71
C LEU A 309 -17.14 0.42 -21.33
N THR A 310 -16.26 0.10 -22.28
CA THR A 310 -15.08 -0.75 -22.04
C THR A 310 -14.11 -0.10 -21.06
N TYR A 311 -13.90 1.20 -21.19
CA TYR A 311 -13.06 2.00 -20.31
C TYR A 311 -13.63 2.04 -18.88
N ALA A 312 -14.93 2.30 -18.73
CA ALA A 312 -15.60 2.26 -17.44
C ALA A 312 -15.49 0.87 -16.79
N GLN A 313 -15.73 -0.20 -17.56
CA GLN A 313 -15.60 -1.58 -17.08
C GLN A 313 -14.21 -1.84 -16.50
N LYS A 314 -13.16 -1.45 -17.24
CA LYS A 314 -11.78 -1.69 -16.80
C LYS A 314 -11.40 -0.86 -15.57
N ASN A 315 -11.87 0.38 -15.45
CA ASN A 315 -11.62 1.19 -14.25
C ASN A 315 -12.34 0.65 -13.01
N ILE A 316 -13.59 0.19 -13.16
CA ILE A 316 -14.35 -0.43 -12.07
C ILE A 316 -13.69 -1.75 -11.63
N ASP A 317 -13.23 -2.57 -12.58
CA ASP A 317 -12.48 -3.80 -12.27
C ASP A 317 -11.11 -3.51 -11.63
N THR A 318 -10.44 -2.45 -12.07
CA THR A 318 -9.19 -2.00 -11.44
C THR A 318 -9.44 -1.52 -10.02
N LEU A 319 -10.52 -0.76 -9.77
CA LEU A 319 -10.90 -0.32 -8.42
C LEU A 319 -11.10 -1.52 -7.46
N LYS A 320 -11.79 -2.57 -7.93
CA LYS A 320 -11.94 -3.84 -7.20
C LYS A 320 -10.60 -4.52 -6.93
N THR A 321 -9.75 -4.63 -7.94
CA THR A 321 -8.42 -5.27 -7.81
C THR A 321 -7.56 -4.54 -6.78
N GLN A 322 -7.53 -3.22 -6.85
CA GLN A 322 -6.76 -2.38 -5.95
C GLN A 322 -7.31 -2.41 -4.51
N ALA A 323 -8.62 -2.53 -4.32
CA ALA A 323 -9.19 -2.79 -2.99
C ALA A 323 -8.72 -4.13 -2.40
N THR A 324 -8.50 -5.15 -3.24
CA THR A 324 -7.95 -6.45 -2.80
C THR A 324 -6.48 -6.32 -2.39
N GLU A 325 -5.69 -5.56 -3.15
CA GLU A 325 -4.30 -5.25 -2.81
C GLU A 325 -4.21 -4.44 -1.51
N ALA A 326 -5.11 -3.46 -1.30
CA ALA A 326 -5.20 -2.70 -0.06
C ALA A 326 -5.51 -3.57 1.16
N VAL A 327 -6.46 -4.52 1.05
CA VAL A 327 -6.74 -5.50 2.11
C VAL A 327 -5.48 -6.29 2.46
N THR A 328 -4.76 -6.76 1.44
CA THR A 328 -3.55 -7.57 1.62
C THR A 328 -2.44 -6.76 2.32
N ALA A 329 -2.20 -5.53 1.88
CA ALA A 329 -1.20 -4.66 2.47
C ALA A 329 -1.53 -4.28 3.92
N ALA A 330 -2.80 -3.92 4.20
CA ALA A 330 -3.24 -3.59 5.54
C ALA A 330 -3.17 -4.80 6.49
N GLN A 331 -3.48 -6.01 6.00
CA GLN A 331 -3.31 -7.25 6.76
C GLN A 331 -1.83 -7.55 7.00
N GLY A 332 -0.97 -7.30 6.02
CA GLY A 332 0.48 -7.36 6.16
C GLY A 332 0.96 -6.44 7.28
N LEU A 333 0.51 -5.19 7.31
CA LEU A 333 0.85 -4.23 8.35
C LEU A 333 0.36 -4.67 9.74
N ALA A 334 -0.86 -5.23 9.85
CA ALA A 334 -1.35 -5.81 11.09
C ALA A 334 -0.46 -6.96 11.58
N ASN A 335 -0.01 -7.83 10.67
CA ASN A 335 0.89 -8.93 11.01
C ASN A 335 2.26 -8.43 11.48
N GLU A 336 2.76 -7.33 10.90
CA GLU A 336 4.02 -6.72 11.33
C GLU A 336 3.91 -6.09 12.72
N TRP A 337 2.76 -5.50 13.09
CA TRP A 337 2.50 -5.08 14.48
C TRP A 337 2.52 -6.26 15.45
N SER A 338 1.93 -7.40 15.06
CA SER A 338 1.94 -8.62 15.87
C SER A 338 3.35 -9.15 16.11
N GLN A 339 4.14 -9.24 15.03
CA GLN A 339 5.54 -9.67 15.10
C GLN A 339 6.37 -8.73 15.96
N LEU A 340 6.15 -7.41 15.86
CA LEU A 340 6.82 -6.43 16.69
C LEU A 340 6.48 -6.62 18.18
N GLY A 341 5.22 -6.87 18.51
CA GLY A 341 4.79 -7.17 19.88
C GLY A 341 5.47 -8.43 20.42
N ALA A 342 5.55 -9.49 19.62
CA ALA A 342 6.24 -10.72 19.99
C ALA A 342 7.74 -10.49 20.22
N LYS A 343 8.41 -9.70 19.36
CA LYS A 343 9.81 -9.32 19.52
C LYS A 343 10.06 -8.57 20.82
N PHE A 344 9.28 -7.54 21.14
CA PHE A 344 9.42 -6.81 22.40
C PHE A 344 9.17 -7.70 23.64
N ASN A 345 8.23 -8.64 23.57
CA ASN A 345 8.03 -9.63 24.65
C ASN A 345 9.22 -10.57 24.80
N GLY A 346 9.79 -11.07 23.70
CA GLY A 346 10.99 -11.90 23.72
C GLY A 346 12.19 -11.15 24.30
N LEU A 347 12.37 -9.88 23.91
CA LEU A 347 13.39 -9.02 24.49
C LEU A 347 13.19 -8.79 25.99
N ALA A 348 11.95 -8.59 26.45
CA ALA A 348 11.66 -8.44 27.87
C ALA A 348 12.02 -9.68 28.69
N GLN A 349 11.87 -10.89 28.13
CA GLN A 349 12.32 -12.14 28.76
C GLN A 349 13.84 -12.27 28.73
N ALA A 350 14.47 -11.91 27.60
CA ALA A 350 15.92 -11.95 27.45
C ALA A 350 16.66 -11.03 28.45
N VAL A 351 16.07 -9.89 28.82
CA VAL A 351 16.62 -8.97 29.84
C VAL A 351 16.90 -9.66 31.18
N GLU A 352 16.11 -10.66 31.56
CA GLU A 352 16.33 -11.42 32.80
C GLU A 352 17.67 -12.19 32.75
N LEU A 353 18.09 -12.61 31.55
CA LEU A 353 19.28 -13.44 31.30
C LEU A 353 20.56 -12.62 31.03
N VAL A 354 20.45 -11.34 30.70
CA VAL A 354 21.60 -10.45 30.39
C VAL A 354 22.30 -10.01 31.68
N ASP A 355 23.63 -10.03 31.73
CA ASP A 355 24.38 -9.37 32.81
C ASP A 355 24.64 -7.89 32.47
N LEU A 356 23.90 -6.98 33.13
CA LEU A 356 24.08 -5.53 32.95
C LEU A 356 25.31 -4.97 33.69
N ASN A 357 26.05 -5.80 34.44
CA ASN A 357 27.35 -5.40 35.00
C ASN A 357 28.47 -5.49 33.97
N ASP A 358 28.28 -6.26 32.89
CA ASP A 358 29.16 -6.25 31.74
C ASP A 358 28.99 -4.91 30.99
N ILE A 359 30.03 -4.09 31.05
CA ILE A 359 30.07 -2.75 30.44
C ILE A 359 29.91 -2.85 28.92
N GLU A 360 30.44 -3.89 28.29
CA GLU A 360 30.33 -4.08 26.86
C GLU A 360 28.88 -4.41 26.48
N ALA A 361 28.26 -5.37 27.17
CA ALA A 361 26.86 -5.73 26.96
C ALA A 361 25.92 -4.52 27.18
N ALA A 362 26.12 -3.77 28.27
CA ALA A 362 25.34 -2.56 28.56
C ALA A 362 25.52 -1.46 27.49
N THR A 363 26.71 -1.31 26.94
CA THR A 363 27.00 -0.35 25.87
C THR A 363 26.27 -0.72 24.57
N TRP A 364 26.31 -2.00 24.19
CA TRP A 364 25.63 -2.48 22.98
C TRP A 364 24.11 -2.37 23.07
N ILE A 365 23.50 -2.67 24.23
CA ILE A 365 22.05 -2.52 24.42
C ILE A 365 21.61 -1.07 24.23
N LYS A 366 22.38 -0.10 24.77
CA LYS A 366 22.09 1.32 24.58
C LYS A 366 22.22 1.75 23.12
N ALA A 367 23.26 1.29 22.44
CA ALA A 367 23.45 1.53 21.01
C ALA A 367 22.28 0.96 20.19
N ASP A 368 21.80 -0.24 20.54
CA ASP A 368 20.66 -0.87 19.88
C ASP A 368 19.35 -0.09 20.09
N ILE A 369 19.13 0.47 21.29
CA ILE A 369 17.99 1.37 21.58
C ILE A 369 18.06 2.64 20.72
N ASP A 370 19.23 3.27 20.61
CA ASP A 370 19.42 4.48 19.81
C ASP A 370 19.25 4.20 18.30
N ASN A 371 19.77 3.07 17.81
CA ASN A 371 19.59 2.64 16.41
C ASN A 371 18.12 2.39 16.08
N ALA A 372 17.38 1.73 16.98
CA ALA A 372 15.95 1.53 16.79
C ALA A 372 15.17 2.86 16.83
N LYS A 373 15.56 3.82 17.69
CA LYS A 373 14.98 5.17 17.73
C LYS A 373 15.11 5.88 16.37
N LEU A 374 16.28 5.79 15.73
CA LEU A 374 16.50 6.32 14.38
C LEU A 374 15.59 5.64 13.35
N SER A 375 15.49 4.31 13.38
CA SER A 375 14.60 3.57 12.47
C SER A 375 13.13 3.96 12.63
N TRP A 376 12.65 4.15 13.87
CA TRP A 376 11.29 4.61 14.15
C TRP A 376 11.05 6.06 13.73
N LYS A 377 12.08 6.91 13.79
CA LYS A 377 12.03 8.28 13.26
C LYS A 377 11.86 8.29 11.75
N ASP A 378 12.62 7.48 11.01
CA ASP A 378 12.50 7.40 9.55
C ASP A 378 11.07 7.04 9.12
N VAL A 379 10.48 6.05 9.80
CA VAL A 379 9.13 5.56 9.47
C VAL A 379 8.04 6.55 9.91
N LYS A 380 8.26 7.28 11.01
CA LYS A 380 7.40 8.40 11.41
C LYS A 380 7.41 9.53 10.38
N ASP A 381 8.59 9.90 9.89
CA ASP A 381 8.73 10.96 8.89
C ASP A 381 8.03 10.57 7.58
N PHE A 382 8.13 9.29 7.16
CA PHE A 382 7.36 8.74 6.05
C PHE A 382 5.84 8.75 6.29
N ALA A 383 5.38 8.27 7.44
CA ALA A 383 3.95 8.25 7.77
C ALA A 383 3.34 9.67 7.81
N ASN A 384 4.10 10.65 8.30
CA ASN A 384 3.70 12.07 8.29
C ASN A 384 3.57 12.63 6.88
N SER A 385 4.51 12.33 5.98
CA SER A 385 4.43 12.82 4.59
C SER A 385 3.21 12.25 3.87
N MET A 386 2.87 10.97 4.11
CA MET A 386 1.69 10.36 3.52
C MET A 386 0.37 10.89 4.09
N SER A 387 0.34 11.26 5.37
CA SER A 387 -0.88 11.81 6.02
C SER A 387 -1.20 13.24 5.57
N THR A 388 -0.20 13.96 5.05
CA THR A 388 -0.34 15.34 4.53
C THR A 388 -0.41 15.38 3.00
N ALA A 389 -0.18 14.26 2.33
CA ALA A 389 -0.32 14.14 0.89
C ALA A 389 -1.80 14.27 0.52
N ASN A 390 -2.14 15.39 -0.10
CA ASN A 390 -3.43 15.56 -0.77
C ASN A 390 -3.29 15.23 -2.24
N ILE A 391 -4.39 14.70 -2.78
CA ILE A 391 -4.55 14.55 -4.22
C ILE A 391 -5.30 15.77 -4.76
N GLU A 392 -4.67 16.53 -5.65
CA GLU A 392 -5.35 17.58 -6.41
C GLU A 392 -5.71 17.05 -7.80
N VAL A 393 -7.01 17.05 -8.12
CA VAL A 393 -7.48 16.82 -9.50
C VAL A 393 -7.35 18.14 -10.25
N LYS A 394 -6.50 18.19 -11.29
CA LYS A 394 -6.42 19.38 -12.15
C LYS A 394 -7.41 19.24 -13.31
N ASN A 395 -8.33 20.18 -13.39
CA ASN A 395 -9.27 20.34 -14.50
C ASN A 395 -8.62 21.04 -15.69
#